data_AF-G4DZ72-F1
#
_entry.id   AF-G4DZ72-F1
#
_cell.length_a   1.000
_cell.length_b   1.000
_cell.length_c   1.000
_cell.angle_alpha   90.00
_cell.angle_beta   90.00
_cell.angle_gamma   90.00
#
_symmetry.space_group_name_H-M   'P 1'
#
loop_
_entity.id
_entity.type
_entity.pdbx_description
1 polymer ?
#
loop_
_entity_poly.entity_id
_entity_poly.type
_entity_poly.pdbx_seq_one_letter_code
_entity_poly.pdbx_strand_id
1 'polypeptide(L)'
;MRSSVRSKAVADAPEILFALWLYATLEGVGSARAVARLTQEHDAYRWICGGVQVNDHTLSDFRTAHGEVLDALLTDSVAALLAVGAVTLKRVAQDGIRIRASAGAASFRRGETLERCLEAAQAQVEALKRQCEDDPGATTRRQQAARERAARERQERIEQALTRLPQMAEIKTKQGKKAEAARVSTTDAEATVMTMADGGYRPADNGQFVSDTASHVVVGVEAATAGTDMAQLTPMIEQVNERYGQAPDEWLVDGGYPAHEQLEQAAASTVVYAPRRKTRRPIRTSPKRAPANPSPRGANAWAPTRRRTSTKNGHPRPSASTPRRASAASPVCGSAAPPKRAVCCYCMPWLIT
;
A
#
# COMPACT_ATOMS: atom_id res chain seq x y z
N MET A 1 -4.26 -17.28 -47.68
CA MET A 1 -3.53 -18.00 -46.63
C MET A 1 -4.17 -17.68 -45.28
N ARG A 2 -5.10 -18.53 -44.80
CA ARG A 2 -5.56 -18.46 -43.41
C ARG A 2 -4.50 -19.20 -42.59
N SER A 3 -3.61 -18.45 -41.94
CA SER A 3 -2.70 -19.03 -40.97
C SER A 3 -3.55 -19.66 -39.86
N SER A 4 -3.37 -20.96 -39.66
CA SER A 4 -3.93 -21.70 -38.54
C SER A 4 -3.39 -21.09 -37.25
N VAL A 5 -4.16 -20.18 -36.64
CA VAL A 5 -3.92 -19.70 -35.28
C VAL A 5 -4.07 -20.92 -34.38
N ARG A 6 -2.95 -21.57 -34.04
CA ARG A 6 -2.92 -22.53 -32.94
C ARG A 6 -3.52 -21.81 -31.74
N SER A 7 -4.56 -22.37 -31.15
CA SER A 7 -5.15 -21.88 -29.91
C SER A 7 -4.08 -21.99 -28.82
N LYS A 8 -3.27 -20.94 -28.66
CA LYS A 8 -2.31 -20.83 -27.56
C LYS A 8 -3.15 -20.69 -26.29
N ALA A 9 -2.91 -21.52 -25.28
CA ALA A 9 -3.56 -21.35 -24.00
C ALA A 9 -3.11 -19.99 -23.42
N VAL A 10 -4.00 -19.31 -22.70
CA VAL A 10 -3.74 -17.96 -22.15
C VAL A 10 -2.52 -17.94 -21.24
N ALA A 11 -2.32 -19.03 -20.49
CA ALA A 11 -1.17 -19.22 -19.61
C ALA A 11 0.18 -19.19 -20.37
N ASP A 12 0.16 -19.50 -21.67
CA ASP A 12 1.35 -19.55 -22.53
C ASP A 12 1.55 -18.24 -23.33
N ALA A 13 0.78 -17.18 -23.03
CA ALA A 13 0.85 -15.89 -23.72
C ALA A 13 1.04 -14.73 -22.71
N PRO A 14 2.22 -14.67 -22.04
CA PRO A 14 2.49 -13.65 -21.03
C PRO A 14 2.46 -12.22 -21.61
N GLU A 15 2.72 -12.06 -22.91
CA GLU A 15 2.69 -10.77 -23.59
C GLU A 15 1.26 -10.19 -23.61
N ILE A 16 0.25 -11.05 -23.77
CA ILE A 16 -1.16 -10.66 -23.75
C ILE A 16 -1.56 -10.24 -22.34
N LEU A 17 -1.20 -11.04 -21.33
CA LEU A 17 -1.53 -10.73 -19.93
C LEU A 17 -0.87 -9.42 -19.47
N PHE A 18 0.38 -9.20 -19.86
CA PHE A 18 1.08 -7.95 -19.60
C PHE A 18 0.42 -6.76 -20.32
N ALA A 19 0.13 -6.88 -21.62
CA ALA A 19 -0.52 -5.82 -22.39
C ALA A 19 -1.90 -5.46 -21.85
N LEU A 20 -2.69 -6.47 -21.41
CA LEU A 20 -3.98 -6.24 -20.76
C LEU A 20 -3.83 -5.45 -19.46
N TRP A 21 -2.88 -5.82 -18.61
CA TRP A 21 -2.65 -5.10 -17.34
C TRP A 21 -2.10 -3.69 -17.55
N LEU A 22 -1.22 -3.50 -18.53
CA LEU A 22 -0.71 -2.19 -18.90
C LEU A 22 -1.84 -1.29 -19.39
N TYR A 23 -2.64 -1.76 -20.35
CA TYR A 23 -3.77 -1.00 -20.89
C TYR A 23 -4.84 -0.72 -19.82
N ALA A 24 -5.18 -1.72 -19.01
CA ALA A 24 -6.10 -1.57 -17.89
C ALA A 24 -5.65 -0.48 -16.91
N THR A 25 -4.35 -0.39 -16.64
CA THR A 25 -3.81 0.64 -15.75
C THR A 25 -3.97 2.05 -16.33
N LEU A 26 -3.70 2.22 -17.62
CA LEU A 26 -3.87 3.50 -18.30
C LEU A 26 -5.33 3.99 -18.21
N GLU A 27 -6.28 3.05 -18.24
CA GLU A 27 -7.72 3.30 -18.07
C GLU A 27 -8.18 3.33 -16.60
N GLY A 28 -7.26 3.16 -15.63
CA GLY A 28 -7.59 3.14 -14.20
C GLY A 28 -8.33 1.90 -13.71
N VAL A 29 -8.29 0.79 -14.46
CA VAL A 29 -8.93 -0.49 -14.14
C VAL A 29 -7.97 -1.40 -13.37
N GLY A 30 -8.25 -1.60 -12.09
CA GLY A 30 -7.39 -2.37 -11.18
C GLY A 30 -7.81 -3.80 -10.85
N SER A 31 -8.98 -4.25 -11.32
CA SER A 31 -9.54 -5.55 -10.93
C SER A 31 -9.40 -6.58 -12.03
N ALA A 32 -8.82 -7.74 -11.72
CA ALA A 32 -8.71 -8.86 -12.66
C ALA A 32 -10.09 -9.30 -13.22
N ARG A 33 -11.14 -9.25 -12.39
CA ARG A 33 -12.53 -9.50 -12.82
C ARG A 33 -13.05 -8.43 -13.76
N ALA A 34 -12.75 -7.17 -13.49
CA ALA A 34 -13.14 -6.09 -14.38
C ALA A 34 -12.42 -6.21 -15.72
N VAL A 35 -11.12 -6.50 -15.72
CA VAL A 35 -10.34 -6.74 -16.93
C VAL A 35 -10.91 -7.95 -17.70
N ALA A 36 -11.15 -9.08 -17.04
CA ALA A 36 -11.74 -10.27 -17.67
C ALA A 36 -13.16 -10.05 -18.23
N ARG A 37 -13.92 -9.11 -17.67
CA ARG A 37 -15.21 -8.68 -18.26
C ARG A 37 -14.98 -7.80 -19.48
N LEU A 38 -14.03 -6.86 -19.41
CA LEU A 38 -13.69 -5.97 -20.51
C LEU A 38 -13.13 -6.73 -21.72
N THR A 39 -12.42 -7.84 -21.53
CA THR A 39 -11.99 -8.71 -22.65
C THR A 39 -13.15 -9.32 -23.43
N GLN A 40 -14.37 -9.29 -22.91
CA GLN A 40 -15.59 -9.77 -23.59
C GLN A 40 -16.42 -8.62 -24.16
N GLU A 41 -16.45 -7.48 -23.46
CA GLU A 41 -17.38 -6.38 -23.74
C GLU A 41 -16.76 -5.20 -24.52
N HIS A 42 -15.43 -5.02 -24.47
CA HIS A 42 -14.77 -3.81 -24.99
C HIS A 42 -13.77 -4.11 -26.11
N ASP A 43 -13.92 -3.44 -27.26
CA ASP A 43 -13.19 -3.75 -28.49
C ASP A 43 -11.67 -3.65 -28.36
N ALA A 44 -11.14 -2.64 -27.65
CA ALA A 44 -9.70 -2.54 -27.41
C ALA A 44 -9.13 -3.76 -26.66
N TYR A 45 -9.81 -4.23 -25.61
CA TYR A 45 -9.39 -5.41 -24.84
C TYR A 45 -9.54 -6.69 -25.66
N ARG A 46 -10.63 -6.82 -26.44
CA ARG A 46 -10.83 -7.92 -27.38
C ARG A 46 -9.73 -7.99 -28.44
N TRP A 47 -9.30 -6.83 -28.94
CA TRP A 47 -8.20 -6.71 -29.90
C TRP A 47 -6.88 -7.15 -29.28
N ILE A 48 -6.54 -6.69 -28.07
CA ILE A 48 -5.35 -7.12 -27.33
C ILE A 48 -5.37 -8.64 -27.10
N CYS A 49 -6.53 -9.23 -26.77
CA CYS A 49 -6.66 -10.67 -26.59
C CYS A 49 -6.41 -11.48 -27.86
N GLY A 50 -6.61 -10.92 -29.06
CA GLY A 50 -6.38 -11.65 -30.32
C GLY A 50 -7.17 -12.96 -30.45
N GLY A 51 -8.35 -13.06 -29.81
CA GLY A 51 -9.18 -14.27 -29.77
C GLY A 51 -8.85 -15.25 -28.63
N VAL A 52 -7.84 -14.96 -27.80
CA VAL A 52 -7.48 -15.76 -26.61
C VAL A 52 -8.44 -15.47 -25.46
N GLN A 53 -9.02 -16.51 -24.87
CA GLN A 53 -10.03 -16.42 -23.81
C GLN A 53 -9.41 -16.22 -22.42
N VAL A 54 -9.29 -14.98 -21.96
CA VAL A 54 -8.67 -14.66 -20.66
C VAL A 54 -9.67 -14.74 -19.51
N ASN A 55 -9.27 -15.39 -18.41
CA ASN A 55 -10.06 -15.45 -17.17
C ASN A 55 -9.40 -14.62 -16.05
N ASP A 56 -10.19 -14.25 -15.03
CA ASP A 56 -9.76 -13.39 -13.93
C ASP A 56 -8.71 -14.04 -13.02
N HIS A 57 -8.80 -15.35 -12.80
CA HIS A 57 -7.80 -16.09 -12.02
C HIS A 57 -6.42 -16.03 -12.68
N THR A 58 -6.31 -16.31 -13.99
CA THR A 58 -5.05 -16.22 -14.73
C THR A 58 -4.46 -14.80 -14.72
N LEU A 59 -5.30 -13.76 -14.81
CA LEU A 59 -4.85 -12.38 -14.66
C LEU A 59 -4.31 -12.07 -13.26
N SER A 60 -5.00 -12.56 -12.22
CA SER A 60 -4.58 -12.41 -10.83
C SER A 60 -3.28 -13.15 -10.56
N ASP A 61 -3.22 -14.43 -10.92
CA ASP A 61 -2.06 -15.29 -10.75
C ASP A 61 -0.82 -14.70 -11.44
N PHE A 62 -0.98 -14.21 -12.68
CA PHE A 62 0.10 -13.54 -13.41
C PHE A 62 0.61 -12.29 -12.68
N ARG A 63 -0.29 -11.46 -12.16
CA ARG A 63 0.08 -10.22 -11.45
C ARG A 63 0.83 -10.53 -10.16
N THR A 64 0.37 -11.52 -9.40
CA THR A 64 0.98 -11.90 -8.11
C THR A 64 2.29 -12.67 -8.30
N ALA A 65 2.38 -13.56 -9.29
CA ALA A 65 3.58 -14.37 -9.54
C ALA A 65 4.76 -13.58 -10.13
N HIS A 66 4.51 -12.40 -10.69
CA HIS A 66 5.52 -11.59 -11.39
C HIS A 66 5.74 -10.21 -10.76
N GLY A 67 5.45 -10.04 -9.47
CA GLY A 67 5.58 -8.76 -8.77
C GLY A 67 6.97 -8.13 -8.89
N GLU A 68 8.04 -8.90 -8.70
CA GLU A 68 9.43 -8.41 -8.79
C GLU A 68 9.77 -7.88 -10.19
N VAL A 69 9.32 -8.58 -11.25
CA VAL A 69 9.56 -8.16 -12.64
C VAL A 69 8.79 -6.88 -12.95
N LEU A 70 7.56 -6.76 -12.46
CA LEU A 70 6.75 -5.56 -12.63
C LEU A 70 7.33 -4.36 -11.88
N ASP A 71 7.88 -4.58 -10.68
CA ASP A 71 8.55 -3.54 -9.90
C ASP A 71 9.86 -3.07 -10.57
N ALA A 72 10.65 -4.01 -11.10
CA ALA A 72 11.85 -3.68 -11.88
C ALA A 72 11.48 -2.87 -13.14
N LEU A 73 10.44 -3.29 -13.87
CA LEU A 73 9.98 -2.58 -15.07
C LEU A 73 9.48 -1.16 -14.75
N LEU A 74 8.78 -0.97 -13.63
CA LEU A 74 8.38 0.34 -13.16
C LEU A 74 9.60 1.22 -12.88
N THR A 75 10.60 0.65 -12.19
CA THR A 75 11.86 1.32 -11.90
C THR A 75 12.57 1.76 -13.18
N ASP A 76 12.69 0.87 -14.18
CA ASP A 76 13.28 1.18 -15.48
C ASP A 76 12.51 2.28 -16.23
N SER A 77 11.18 2.26 -16.15
CA SER A 77 10.32 3.26 -16.79
C SER A 77 10.55 4.65 -16.18
N VAL A 78 10.63 4.76 -14.85
CA VAL A 78 10.93 6.02 -14.16
C VAL A 78 12.38 6.46 -14.41
N ALA A 79 13.33 5.52 -14.45
CA ALA A 79 14.73 5.79 -14.80
C ALA A 79 14.86 6.37 -16.22
N ALA A 80 14.09 5.87 -17.19
CA ALA A 80 14.03 6.44 -18.53
C ALA A 80 13.47 7.87 -18.52
N LEU A 81 12.44 8.14 -17.71
CA LEU A 81 11.89 9.49 -17.54
C LEU A 81 12.87 10.46 -16.86
N LEU A 82 13.71 9.96 -15.95
CA LEU A 82 14.82 10.70 -15.36
C LEU A 82 15.88 11.07 -16.41
N ALA A 83 16.27 10.11 -17.26
CA ALA A 83 17.29 10.31 -18.28
C ALA A 83 16.93 11.40 -19.30
N VAL A 84 15.63 11.56 -19.60
CA VAL A 84 15.13 12.62 -20.50
C VAL A 84 14.73 13.91 -19.77
N GLY A 85 14.85 13.94 -18.44
CA GLY A 85 14.53 15.10 -17.60
C GLY A 85 13.02 15.36 -17.40
N ALA A 86 12.16 14.39 -17.71
CA ALA A 86 10.72 14.48 -17.48
C ALA A 86 10.36 14.28 -15.99
N VAL A 87 11.15 13.46 -15.29
CA VAL A 87 11.21 13.38 -13.82
C VAL A 87 12.52 14.01 -13.38
N THR A 88 12.53 14.72 -12.25
CA THR A 88 13.74 15.44 -11.81
C THR A 88 14.30 14.93 -10.50
N LEU A 89 13.47 14.34 -9.63
CA LEU A 89 13.81 13.98 -8.25
C LEU A 89 14.37 15.13 -7.39
N LYS A 90 14.27 16.40 -7.84
CA LYS A 90 14.75 17.55 -7.04
C LYS A 90 14.00 17.68 -5.73
N ARG A 91 12.67 17.56 -5.80
CA ARG A 91 11.81 17.62 -4.63
C ARG A 91 10.76 16.54 -4.75
N VAL A 92 10.72 15.68 -3.73
CA VAL A 92 9.72 14.62 -3.62
C VAL A 92 8.81 14.84 -2.42
N ALA A 93 7.62 14.27 -2.46
CA ALA A 93 6.69 14.23 -1.34
C ALA A 93 6.33 12.78 -1.02
N GLN A 94 6.47 12.40 0.25
CA GLN A 94 6.08 11.09 0.76
C GLN A 94 4.78 11.20 1.54
N ASP A 95 3.86 10.27 1.28
CA ASP A 95 2.61 10.14 2.03
C ASP A 95 2.25 8.66 2.25
N GLY A 96 1.37 8.45 3.24
CA GLY A 96 0.92 7.15 3.70
C GLY A 96 -0.58 7.01 3.63
N ILE A 97 -1.06 5.88 3.14
CA ILE A 97 -2.49 5.55 3.09
C ILE A 97 -2.77 4.19 3.72
N ARG A 98 -3.82 4.13 4.56
CA ARG A 98 -4.29 2.89 5.16
C ARG A 98 -5.22 2.18 4.21
N ILE A 99 -4.82 0.99 3.79
CA ILE A 99 -5.55 0.21 2.80
C ILE A 99 -6.05 -1.07 3.43
N ARG A 100 -7.27 -1.49 3.08
CA ARG A 100 -7.88 -2.69 3.65
C ARG A 100 -7.18 -3.92 3.09
N ALA A 101 -6.62 -4.71 3.98
CA ALA A 101 -6.07 -6.02 3.65
C ALA A 101 -7.19 -7.01 3.30
N SER A 102 -6.85 -8.08 2.60
CA SER A 102 -7.76 -9.20 2.30
C SER A 102 -7.94 -10.14 3.51
N ALA A 103 -8.23 -9.54 4.67
CA ALA A 103 -8.41 -10.24 5.94
C ALA A 103 -9.58 -9.70 6.76
N GLY A 104 -10.32 -10.65 7.36
CA GLY A 104 -11.37 -10.35 8.34
C GLY A 104 -10.82 -10.28 9.77
N ALA A 105 -11.41 -9.49 10.66
CA ALA A 105 -10.97 -9.41 12.05
C ALA A 105 -10.98 -10.78 12.76
N ALA A 106 -11.91 -11.67 12.40
CA ALA A 106 -12.01 -13.03 12.94
C ALA A 106 -10.91 -13.99 12.45
N SER A 107 -10.12 -13.60 11.43
CA SER A 107 -8.98 -14.40 10.96
C SER A 107 -7.78 -14.29 11.90
N PHE A 108 -7.72 -13.27 12.77
CA PHE A 108 -6.59 -13.05 13.68
C PHE A 108 -6.65 -14.02 14.87
N ARG A 109 -5.68 -14.93 14.94
CA ARG A 109 -5.59 -15.99 15.95
C ARG A 109 -4.27 -15.92 16.71
N ARG A 110 -4.25 -16.45 17.94
CA ARG A 110 -3.05 -16.62 18.78
C ARG A 110 -2.35 -17.94 18.42
N GLY A 111 -1.09 -18.10 18.84
CA GLY A 111 -0.25 -19.28 18.55
C GLY A 111 -0.95 -20.63 18.69
N GLU A 112 -1.43 -20.96 19.89
CA GLU A 112 -2.13 -22.23 20.15
C GLU A 112 -3.32 -22.48 19.20
N THR A 113 -4.07 -21.42 18.85
CA THR A 113 -5.18 -21.55 17.90
C THR A 113 -4.70 -21.69 16.46
N LEU A 114 -3.59 -21.05 16.09
CA LEU A 114 -2.97 -21.21 14.77
C LEU A 114 -2.44 -22.64 14.58
N GLU A 115 -1.80 -23.22 15.60
CA GLU A 115 -1.34 -24.61 15.59
C GLU A 115 -2.51 -25.58 15.37
N ARG A 116 -3.59 -25.45 16.14
CA ARG A 116 -4.83 -26.21 15.90
C ARG A 116 -5.44 -25.98 14.51
N CYS A 117 -5.37 -24.76 13.99
CA CYS A 117 -5.83 -24.48 12.63
C CYS A 117 -4.95 -25.16 11.58
N LEU A 118 -3.64 -25.25 11.82
CA LEU A 118 -2.70 -25.93 10.94
C LEU A 118 -2.97 -27.44 10.91
N GLU A 119 -3.11 -28.07 12.08
CA GLU A 119 -3.47 -29.48 12.19
C GLU A 119 -4.76 -29.81 11.43
N ALA A 120 -5.80 -28.98 11.61
CA ALA A 120 -7.07 -29.14 10.91
C ALA A 120 -6.93 -28.94 9.39
N ALA A 121 -6.09 -28.00 8.94
CA ALA A 121 -5.85 -27.75 7.52
C ALA A 121 -5.07 -28.91 6.87
N GLN A 122 -4.03 -29.42 7.54
CA GLN A 122 -3.27 -30.58 7.10
C GLN A 122 -4.15 -31.82 7.01
N ALA A 123 -4.97 -32.09 8.03
CA ALA A 123 -5.92 -33.20 8.00
C ALA A 123 -6.93 -33.07 6.84
N GLN A 124 -7.38 -31.85 6.53
CA GLN A 124 -8.28 -31.59 5.41
C GLN A 124 -7.61 -31.85 4.06
N VAL A 125 -6.36 -31.40 3.87
CA VAL A 125 -5.59 -31.66 2.65
C VAL A 125 -5.39 -33.15 2.44
N GLU A 126 -4.98 -33.88 3.48
CA GLU A 126 -4.78 -35.32 3.42
C GLU A 126 -6.08 -36.09 3.14
N ALA A 127 -7.19 -35.68 3.75
CA ALA A 127 -8.50 -36.27 3.45
C ALA A 127 -8.92 -36.06 1.99
N LEU A 128 -8.69 -34.86 1.44
CA LEU A 128 -9.02 -34.56 0.04
C LEU A 128 -8.12 -35.34 -0.93
N LYS A 129 -6.83 -35.51 -0.63
CA LYS A 129 -5.93 -36.34 -1.45
C LYS A 129 -6.42 -37.80 -1.52
N ARG A 130 -6.73 -38.41 -0.37
CA ARG A 130 -7.27 -39.79 -0.33
C ARG A 130 -8.58 -39.93 -1.11
N GLN A 131 -9.49 -38.97 -0.97
CA GLN A 131 -10.74 -38.96 -1.75
C GLN A 131 -10.50 -38.89 -3.27
N CYS A 132 -9.42 -38.23 -3.72
CA CYS A 132 -9.03 -38.21 -5.14
C CYS A 132 -8.50 -39.55 -5.62
N GLU A 133 -7.80 -40.28 -4.76
CA GLU A 133 -7.26 -41.61 -5.05
C GLU A 133 -8.36 -42.68 -5.06
N ASP A 134 -9.30 -42.60 -4.11
CA ASP A 134 -10.35 -43.62 -3.91
C ASP A 134 -11.54 -43.51 -4.88
N ASP A 135 -11.90 -42.31 -5.33
CA ASP A 135 -13.04 -42.09 -6.23
C ASP A 135 -12.77 -41.02 -7.30
N PRO A 136 -12.19 -41.42 -8.45
CA PRO A 136 -11.93 -40.52 -9.58
C PRO A 136 -13.20 -40.02 -10.31
N GLY A 137 -14.40 -40.52 -9.96
CA GLY A 137 -15.62 -40.38 -10.75
C GLY A 137 -16.76 -39.57 -10.12
N ALA A 138 -16.83 -39.44 -8.78
CA ALA A 138 -18.00 -38.84 -8.10
C ALA A 138 -18.13 -37.31 -8.19
N THR A 139 -17.06 -36.58 -8.54
CA THR A 139 -17.09 -35.12 -8.69
C THR A 139 -16.44 -34.73 -10.01
N THR A 140 -16.91 -33.66 -10.66
CA THR A 140 -16.21 -33.12 -11.84
C THR A 140 -14.76 -32.82 -11.45
N ARG A 141 -13.75 -33.40 -12.15
CA ARG A 141 -12.31 -33.22 -11.85
C ARG A 141 -11.91 -31.76 -11.53
N ARG A 142 -12.56 -30.79 -12.18
CA ARG A 142 -12.38 -29.35 -11.94
C ARG A 142 -12.76 -28.91 -10.52
N GLN A 143 -13.88 -29.39 -9.99
CA GLN A 143 -14.34 -29.03 -8.63
C GLN A 143 -13.44 -29.67 -7.57
N GLN A 144 -12.99 -30.90 -7.81
CA GLN A 144 -12.07 -31.60 -6.92
C GLN A 144 -10.70 -30.92 -6.87
N ALA A 145 -10.13 -30.59 -8.02
CA ALA A 145 -8.89 -29.82 -8.11
C ALA A 145 -9.00 -28.43 -7.45
N ALA A 146 -10.15 -27.75 -7.60
CA ALA A 146 -10.39 -26.46 -6.96
C ALA A 146 -10.47 -26.58 -5.42
N ARG A 147 -11.14 -27.61 -4.89
CA ARG A 147 -11.21 -27.87 -3.44
C ARG A 147 -9.84 -28.20 -2.86
N GLU A 148 -9.09 -29.04 -3.54
CA GLU A 148 -7.74 -29.43 -3.12
C GLU A 148 -6.79 -28.22 -3.13
N ARG A 149 -6.82 -27.41 -4.20
CA ARG A 149 -6.06 -26.15 -4.27
C ARG A 149 -6.41 -25.23 -3.11
N ALA A 150 -7.70 -24.97 -2.87
CA ALA A 150 -8.15 -24.09 -1.80
C ALA A 150 -7.72 -24.60 -0.41
N ALA A 151 -7.72 -25.92 -0.19
CA ALA A 151 -7.24 -26.52 1.06
C ALA A 151 -5.72 -26.34 1.23
N ARG A 152 -4.94 -26.58 0.17
CA ARG A 152 -3.47 -26.36 0.18
C ARG A 152 -3.11 -24.91 0.43
N GLU A 153 -3.71 -23.98 -0.29
CA GLU A 153 -3.47 -22.54 -0.08
C GLU A 153 -3.87 -22.10 1.34
N ARG A 154 -4.93 -22.68 1.91
CA ARG A 154 -5.31 -22.40 3.30
C ARG A 154 -4.25 -22.90 4.28
N GLN A 155 -3.71 -24.09 4.07
CA GLN A 155 -2.62 -24.62 4.90
C GLN A 155 -1.40 -23.69 4.82
N GLU A 156 -0.97 -23.34 3.61
CA GLU A 156 0.18 -22.47 3.36
C GLU A 156 0.03 -21.10 4.04
N ARG A 157 -1.14 -20.46 3.94
CA ARG A 157 -1.40 -19.18 4.64
C ARG A 157 -1.30 -19.31 6.17
N ILE A 158 -1.70 -20.44 6.75
CA ILE A 158 -1.57 -20.69 8.19
C ILE A 158 -0.11 -20.92 8.59
N GLU A 159 0.66 -21.62 7.75
CA GLU A 159 2.11 -21.80 7.94
C GLU A 159 2.84 -20.45 7.91
N GLN A 160 2.53 -19.60 6.93
CA GLN A 160 3.03 -18.21 6.88
C GLN A 160 2.65 -17.42 8.13
N ALA A 161 1.42 -17.57 8.62
CA ALA A 161 0.95 -16.90 9.83
C ALA A 161 1.75 -17.34 11.09
N LEU A 162 2.11 -18.62 11.18
CA LEU A 162 2.96 -19.14 12.25
C LEU A 162 4.40 -18.61 12.13
N THR A 163 4.97 -18.57 10.93
CA THR A 163 6.30 -17.99 10.67
C THR A 163 6.38 -16.52 11.07
N ARG A 164 5.28 -15.75 10.88
CA ARG A 164 5.20 -14.32 11.23
C ARG A 164 4.93 -14.07 12.72
N LEU A 165 4.45 -15.06 13.47
CA LEU A 165 4.05 -14.91 14.86
C LEU A 165 5.16 -14.42 15.81
N PRO A 166 6.42 -14.92 15.73
CA PRO A 166 7.51 -14.46 16.59
C PRO A 166 7.79 -12.96 16.43
N GLN A 167 7.78 -12.46 15.18
CA GLN A 167 7.99 -11.04 14.89
C GLN A 167 6.87 -10.19 15.53
N MET A 168 5.61 -10.66 15.49
CA MET A 168 4.51 -9.98 16.18
C MET A 168 4.64 -10.04 17.70
N ALA A 169 5.12 -11.15 18.25
CA ALA A 169 5.38 -11.29 19.68
C ALA A 169 6.44 -10.31 20.17
N GLU A 170 7.54 -10.15 19.43
CA GLU A 170 8.58 -9.16 19.73
C GLU A 170 8.03 -7.72 19.74
N ILE A 171 7.18 -7.37 18.76
CA ILE A 171 6.53 -6.06 18.71
C ILE A 171 5.64 -5.85 19.95
N LYS A 172 4.89 -6.87 20.38
CA LYS A 172 4.07 -6.77 21.61
C LYS A 172 4.95 -6.58 22.85
N THR A 173 6.06 -7.30 22.95
CA THR A 173 7.02 -7.17 24.05
C THR A 173 7.63 -5.77 24.09
N LYS A 174 8.06 -5.22 22.95
CA LYS A 174 8.56 -3.83 22.84
C LYS A 174 7.50 -2.79 23.24
N GLN A 175 6.21 -3.11 23.08
CA GLN A 175 5.08 -2.30 23.54
C GLN A 175 4.72 -2.51 25.02
N GLY A 176 5.50 -3.29 25.78
CA GLY A 176 5.23 -3.62 27.17
C GLY A 176 4.05 -4.59 27.37
N LYS A 177 3.66 -5.33 26.32
CA LYS A 177 2.58 -6.33 26.37
C LYS A 177 3.16 -7.73 26.37
N LYS A 178 2.35 -8.69 26.83
CA LYS A 178 2.67 -10.12 26.81
C LYS A 178 2.86 -10.63 25.38
N ALA A 179 3.90 -11.44 25.15
CA ALA A 179 4.22 -12.04 23.85
C ALA A 179 3.05 -12.91 23.34
N GLU A 180 2.38 -13.65 24.23
CA GLU A 180 1.25 -14.54 23.95
C GLU A 180 -0.02 -13.78 23.52
N ALA A 181 -0.04 -12.45 23.67
CA ALA A 181 -1.11 -11.61 23.16
C ALA A 181 -0.96 -11.31 21.65
N ALA A 182 0.15 -11.72 21.02
CA ALA A 182 0.35 -11.62 19.58
C ALA A 182 -0.73 -12.40 18.83
N ARG A 183 -1.17 -11.82 17.70
CA ARG A 183 -2.15 -12.41 16.81
C ARG A 183 -1.73 -12.17 15.38
N VAL A 184 -1.91 -13.18 14.55
CA VAL A 184 -1.65 -13.13 13.11
C VAL A 184 -2.89 -13.67 12.39
N SER A 185 -3.18 -13.17 11.19
CA SER A 185 -4.33 -13.63 10.42
C SER A 185 -4.05 -14.96 9.72
N THR A 186 -5.04 -15.85 9.72
CA THR A 186 -5.02 -17.12 8.98
C THR A 186 -5.29 -16.97 7.48
N THR A 187 -5.63 -15.77 7.01
CA THR A 187 -5.96 -15.49 5.60
C THR A 187 -4.93 -14.60 4.93
N ASP A 188 -4.21 -13.79 5.70
CA ASP A 188 -3.17 -12.87 5.24
C ASP A 188 -2.17 -12.67 6.39
N ALA A 189 -0.99 -13.28 6.28
CA ALA A 189 -0.03 -13.28 7.37
C ALA A 189 0.59 -11.89 7.62
N GLU A 190 0.64 -11.04 6.60
CA GLU A 190 1.30 -9.73 6.65
C GLU A 190 0.36 -8.64 7.18
N ALA A 191 -0.95 -8.80 6.97
CA ALA A 191 -1.97 -7.89 7.45
C ALA A 191 -1.85 -7.61 8.96
N THR A 192 -1.98 -6.33 9.32
CA THR A 192 -2.00 -5.90 10.72
C THR A 192 -3.26 -5.13 11.05
N VAL A 193 -3.65 -5.10 12.32
CA VAL A 193 -4.81 -4.32 12.76
C VAL A 193 -4.36 -2.87 12.97
N MET A 194 -4.90 -1.96 12.15
CA MET A 194 -4.58 -0.54 12.15
C MET A 194 -5.81 0.34 12.36
N THR A 195 -5.58 1.58 12.79
CA THR A 195 -6.63 2.61 12.79
C THR A 195 -6.81 3.15 11.37
N MET A 196 -8.03 3.11 10.86
CA MET A 196 -8.39 3.66 9.56
C MET A 196 -8.74 5.15 9.67
N ALA A 197 -8.91 5.83 8.53
CA ALA A 197 -9.29 7.25 8.49
C ALA A 197 -10.64 7.55 9.17
N ASP A 198 -11.55 6.57 9.24
CA ASP A 198 -12.83 6.68 9.95
C ASP A 198 -12.72 6.43 11.48
N GLY A 199 -11.51 6.20 11.99
CA GLY A 199 -11.24 5.87 13.39
C GLY A 199 -11.50 4.42 13.78
N GLY A 200 -11.98 3.58 12.86
CA GLY A 200 -12.21 2.16 13.11
C GLY A 200 -10.94 1.33 13.04
N TYR A 201 -10.88 0.26 13.84
CA TYR A 201 -9.77 -0.70 13.82
C TYR A 201 -10.05 -1.85 12.88
N ARG A 202 -9.20 -2.05 11.88
CA ARG A 202 -9.42 -3.03 10.82
C ARG A 202 -8.10 -3.64 10.34
N PRO A 203 -8.11 -4.89 9.86
CA PRO A 203 -6.98 -5.45 9.12
C PRO A 203 -6.66 -4.57 7.90
N ALA A 204 -5.41 -4.16 7.80
CA ALA A 204 -4.96 -3.17 6.85
C ALA A 204 -3.43 -3.21 6.69
N ASP A 205 -3.00 -2.60 5.58
CA ASP A 205 -1.62 -2.30 5.25
C ASP A 205 -1.42 -0.79 5.16
N ASN A 206 -0.18 -0.37 5.32
CA ASN A 206 0.23 1.01 5.14
C ASN A 206 0.91 1.18 3.78
N GLY A 207 0.14 1.59 2.78
CA GLY A 207 0.72 1.97 1.49
C GLY A 207 1.50 3.26 1.65
N GLN A 208 2.81 3.19 1.50
CA GLN A 208 3.72 4.32 1.47
C GLN A 208 4.05 4.62 0.02
N PHE A 209 4.05 5.88 -0.37
CA PHE A 209 4.45 6.26 -1.72
C PHE A 209 5.14 7.61 -1.74
N VAL A 210 6.02 7.77 -2.72
CA VAL A 210 6.79 9.00 -2.96
C VAL A 210 6.49 9.49 -4.36
N SER A 211 6.17 10.77 -4.49
CA SER A 211 5.93 11.41 -5.79
C SER A 211 6.90 12.55 -6.03
N ASP A 212 7.43 12.66 -7.25
CA ASP A 212 8.14 13.85 -7.70
C ASP A 212 7.15 15.02 -7.80
N THR A 213 7.47 16.14 -7.14
CA THR A 213 6.53 17.24 -6.96
C THR A 213 6.27 18.06 -8.23
N ALA A 214 7.14 17.97 -9.23
CA ALA A 214 7.01 18.71 -10.49
C ALA A 214 6.21 17.92 -11.55
N SER A 215 6.48 16.62 -11.66
CA SER A 215 5.88 15.73 -12.65
C SER A 215 4.68 14.95 -12.14
N HIS A 216 4.51 14.85 -10.82
CA HIS A 216 3.53 13.99 -10.14
C HIS A 216 3.70 12.49 -10.43
N VAL A 217 4.86 12.09 -10.93
CA VAL A 217 5.20 10.68 -11.12
C VAL A 217 5.54 10.06 -9.76
N VAL A 218 4.97 8.90 -9.49
CA VAL A 218 5.31 8.08 -8.31
C VAL A 218 6.66 7.43 -8.57
N VAL A 219 7.61 7.64 -7.67
CA VAL A 219 9.01 7.21 -7.79
C VAL A 219 9.37 6.14 -6.75
N GLY A 220 8.58 5.96 -5.70
CA GLY A 220 8.77 4.90 -4.72
C GLY A 220 7.43 4.47 -4.15
N VAL A 221 7.28 3.18 -3.87
CA VAL A 221 6.09 2.60 -3.25
C VAL A 221 6.51 1.45 -2.34
N GLU A 222 5.86 1.33 -1.19
CA GLU A 222 6.08 0.25 -0.24
C GLU A 222 4.78 -0.12 0.48
N ALA A 223 4.53 -1.42 0.69
CA ALA A 223 3.40 -1.91 1.47
C ALA A 223 3.86 -2.27 2.88
N ALA A 224 3.87 -1.27 3.78
CA ALA A 224 4.37 -1.48 5.14
C ALA A 224 3.30 -2.07 6.08
N THR A 225 3.70 -3.02 6.92
CA THR A 225 2.80 -3.60 7.94
C THR A 225 2.74 -2.76 9.24
N ALA A 226 3.31 -1.55 9.24
CA ALA A 226 3.37 -0.69 10.41
C ALA A 226 2.16 0.24 10.48
N GLY A 227 1.38 0.19 11.57
CA GLY A 227 0.16 0.98 11.78
C GLY A 227 0.34 2.50 11.91
N THR A 228 1.56 3.00 11.81
CA THR A 228 1.92 4.42 11.89
C THR A 228 2.94 4.77 10.84
N ASP A 229 2.97 6.02 10.38
CA ASP A 229 3.98 6.51 9.42
C ASP A 229 5.31 6.86 10.09
N MET A 230 5.37 6.84 11.43
CA MET A 230 6.65 6.90 12.12
C MET A 230 7.53 5.72 11.70
N ALA A 231 8.84 5.96 11.62
CA ALA A 231 9.83 4.99 11.15
C ALA A 231 9.80 4.69 9.63
N GLN A 232 8.91 5.31 8.84
CA GLN A 232 8.79 5.03 7.39
C GLN A 232 9.62 5.97 6.50
N LEU A 233 10.32 6.95 7.07
CA LEU A 233 11.12 7.91 6.29
C LEU A 233 12.40 7.28 5.72
N THR A 234 13.29 6.77 6.58
CA THR A 234 14.58 6.21 6.15
C THR A 234 14.42 5.05 5.15
N PRO A 235 13.55 4.05 5.38
CA PRO A 235 13.40 2.94 4.44
C PRO A 235 12.99 3.38 3.04
N MET A 236 12.16 4.43 2.95
CA MET A 236 11.71 4.95 1.66
C MET A 236 12.80 5.75 0.94
N ILE A 237 13.63 6.50 1.68
CA ILE A 237 14.81 7.17 1.11
C ILE A 237 15.79 6.13 0.56
N GLU A 238 16.06 5.07 1.32
CA GLU A 238 16.94 3.97 0.91
C GLU A 238 16.42 3.30 -0.36
N GLN A 239 15.13 2.95 -0.41
CA GLN A 239 14.49 2.37 -1.59
C GLN A 239 14.64 3.26 -2.84
N VAL A 240 14.33 4.55 -2.73
CA VAL A 240 14.45 5.48 -3.86
C VAL A 240 15.90 5.61 -4.33
N ASN A 241 16.85 5.66 -3.40
CA ASN A 241 18.27 5.73 -3.72
C ASN A 241 18.78 4.44 -4.38
N GLU A 242 18.34 3.26 -3.91
CA GLU A 242 18.67 1.97 -4.51
C GLU A 242 18.13 1.86 -5.95
N ARG A 243 16.88 2.30 -6.17
CA ARG A 243 16.23 2.23 -7.49
C ARG A 243 16.88 3.11 -8.56
N TYR A 244 17.31 4.32 -8.19
CA TYR A 244 17.74 5.32 -9.18
C TYR A 244 19.20 5.75 -9.04
N GLY A 245 19.92 5.23 -8.06
CA GLY A 245 21.32 5.60 -7.78
C GLY A 245 21.52 7.05 -7.33
N GLN A 246 20.44 7.74 -6.97
CA GLN A 246 20.48 9.12 -6.47
C GLN A 246 19.36 9.36 -5.44
N ALA A 247 19.70 10.11 -4.39
CA ALA A 247 18.72 10.61 -3.43
C ALA A 247 18.16 11.97 -3.89
N PRO A 248 16.87 12.25 -3.67
CA PRO A 248 16.28 13.56 -3.91
C PRO A 248 16.92 14.69 -3.09
N ASP A 249 17.05 15.91 -3.65
CA ASP A 249 17.62 17.05 -2.91
C ASP A 249 16.76 17.44 -1.70
N GLU A 250 15.44 17.46 -1.92
CA GLU A 250 14.45 17.86 -0.93
C GLU A 250 13.34 16.80 -0.73
N TRP A 251 13.05 16.48 0.52
CA TRP A 251 12.06 15.48 0.89
C TRP A 251 10.95 16.07 1.76
N LEU A 252 9.73 16.14 1.23
CA LEU A 252 8.56 16.62 1.96
C LEU A 252 7.83 15.46 2.64
N VAL A 253 7.55 15.60 3.95
CA VAL A 253 6.72 14.65 4.70
C VAL A 253 5.73 15.39 5.61
N ASP A 254 4.62 14.74 5.95
CA ASP A 254 3.74 15.23 7.02
C ASP A 254 4.38 15.06 8.41
N GLY A 255 3.86 15.77 9.41
CA GLY A 255 4.30 15.71 10.79
C GLY A 255 4.16 14.32 11.43
N GLY A 256 3.47 13.37 10.78
CA GLY A 256 3.38 11.97 11.17
C GLY A 256 4.71 11.20 11.09
N TYR A 257 5.62 11.59 10.19
CA TYR A 257 6.85 10.86 9.88
C TYR A 257 8.02 11.05 10.84
N PRO A 258 8.39 12.28 11.25
CA PRO A 258 9.70 12.51 11.85
C PRO A 258 9.89 11.83 13.20
N ALA A 259 10.81 10.87 13.25
CA ALA A 259 11.56 10.47 14.44
C ALA A 259 12.94 11.16 14.39
N HIS A 260 13.44 11.65 15.54
CA HIS A 260 14.69 12.43 15.58
C HIS A 260 15.87 11.69 14.93
N GLU A 261 16.01 10.40 15.24
CA GLU A 261 17.05 9.53 14.68
C GLU A 261 16.96 9.40 13.14
N GLN A 262 15.75 9.30 12.57
CA GLN A 262 15.58 9.22 11.12
C GLN A 262 15.88 10.53 10.40
N LEU A 263 15.64 11.67 11.05
CA LEU A 263 16.02 12.97 10.48
C LEU A 263 17.54 13.11 10.40
N GLU A 264 18.27 12.61 11.39
CA GLU A 264 19.74 12.61 11.39
C GLU A 264 20.29 11.69 10.28
N GLN A 265 19.70 10.51 10.10
CA GLN A 265 20.06 9.60 9.00
C GLN A 265 19.74 10.20 7.63
N ALA A 266 18.55 10.75 7.46
CA ALA A 266 18.12 11.36 6.19
C ALA A 266 18.98 12.58 5.81
N ALA A 267 19.47 13.34 6.79
CA ALA A 267 20.33 14.50 6.54
C ALA A 267 21.66 14.16 5.87
N ALA A 268 22.05 12.87 5.81
CA ALA A 268 23.22 12.42 5.06
C ALA A 268 23.01 12.46 3.54
N SER A 269 21.76 12.42 3.06
CA SER A 269 21.44 12.31 1.62
C SER A 269 20.41 13.32 1.11
N THR A 270 19.56 13.89 1.97
CA THR A 270 18.49 14.82 1.55
C THR A 270 18.12 15.85 2.63
N VAL A 271 17.54 16.98 2.21
CA VAL A 271 16.97 17.98 3.13
C VAL A 271 15.49 17.65 3.39
N VAL A 272 15.17 17.26 4.62
CA VAL A 272 13.79 16.91 5.00
C VAL A 272 13.00 18.14 5.47
N TYR A 273 11.84 18.37 4.85
CA TYR A 273 10.86 19.37 5.27
C TYR A 273 9.66 18.69 5.92
N ALA A 274 9.43 18.99 7.20
CA ALA A 274 8.29 18.47 7.95
C ALA A 274 7.62 19.58 8.78
N PRO A 275 6.27 19.59 8.89
CA PRO A 275 5.57 20.46 9.82
C PRO A 275 6.05 20.24 11.26
N ARG A 276 6.22 21.33 12.01
CA ARG A 276 6.49 21.23 13.45
C ARG A 276 5.30 20.56 14.12
N ARG A 277 5.52 19.41 14.77
CA ARG A 277 4.50 18.77 15.61
C ARG A 277 3.99 19.78 16.64
N LYS A 278 2.69 20.04 16.65
CA LYS A 278 2.06 20.81 17.72
C LYS A 278 2.21 20.02 19.02
N THR A 279 2.80 20.63 20.05
CA THR A 279 2.89 19.99 21.37
C THR A 279 1.47 19.78 21.91
N ARG A 280 1.16 18.56 22.36
CA ARG A 280 -0.16 18.19 22.90
C ARG A 280 -0.52 18.96 24.19
N ARG A 281 0.47 19.62 24.81
CA ARG A 281 0.29 20.61 25.87
C ARG A 281 0.70 21.99 25.34
N PRO A 282 -0.10 23.05 25.56
CA PRO A 282 0.42 24.40 25.42
C PRO A 282 1.59 24.54 26.38
N ILE A 283 2.73 25.00 25.88
CA ILE A 283 3.87 25.37 26.72
C ILE A 283 3.34 26.51 27.62
N ARG A 284 3.17 26.25 28.92
CA ARG A 284 3.12 27.32 29.91
C ARG A 284 4.50 27.96 29.87
N THR A 285 4.63 29.07 29.14
CA THR A 285 5.85 29.86 29.13
C THR A 285 5.98 30.52 30.50
N SER A 286 6.60 29.82 31.45
CA SER A 286 7.29 30.49 32.55
C SER A 286 8.60 31.02 31.96
N PRO A 287 8.94 32.31 32.10
CA PRO A 287 10.19 32.86 31.57
C PRO A 287 11.35 32.32 32.41
N LYS A 288 11.84 31.12 32.11
CA LYS A 288 13.13 30.66 32.61
C LYS A 288 14.21 31.25 31.72
N ARG A 289 15.04 32.12 32.31
CA ARG A 289 16.28 32.65 31.74
C ARG A 289 17.10 31.51 31.12
N ALA A 290 17.54 31.68 29.88
CA ALA A 290 18.50 30.79 29.25
C ALA A 290 19.82 30.81 30.05
N PRO A 291 20.50 29.66 30.23
CA PRO A 291 21.83 29.63 30.84
C PRO A 291 22.83 30.36 29.95
N ALA A 292 23.73 31.11 30.56
CA ALA A 292 24.57 32.13 29.93
C ALA A 292 25.81 31.59 29.18
N ASN A 293 25.82 30.35 28.69
CA ASN A 293 26.92 29.85 27.85
C ASN A 293 26.51 28.63 27.01
N PRO A 294 26.33 28.77 25.68
CA PRO A 294 26.36 27.62 24.78
C PRO A 294 27.81 27.27 24.45
N SER A 295 28.17 25.99 24.59
CA SER A 295 29.47 25.49 24.11
C SER A 295 29.54 25.55 22.57
N PRO A 296 30.73 25.72 21.95
CA PRO A 296 30.85 26.09 20.54
C PRO A 296 30.71 24.92 19.55
N ARG A 297 30.22 23.74 19.96
CA ARG A 297 30.15 22.56 19.09
C ARG A 297 28.75 21.97 19.15
N GLY A 298 27.94 22.29 18.14
CA GLY A 298 26.59 21.73 17.96
C GLY A 298 25.47 22.73 17.68
N ALA A 299 25.76 24.02 17.53
CA ALA A 299 24.74 25.05 17.28
C ALA A 299 24.99 25.76 15.96
N ASN A 300 24.77 25.10 14.82
CA ASN A 300 24.64 25.74 13.50
C ASN A 300 23.82 24.82 12.57
N ALA A 301 22.50 24.81 12.76
CA ALA A 301 21.52 24.40 11.72
C ALA A 301 20.09 24.85 12.07
N TRP A 302 19.80 25.19 13.33
CA TRP A 302 18.50 25.75 13.73
C TRP A 302 18.57 27.24 14.03
N ALA A 303 18.43 28.05 12.98
CA ALA A 303 18.01 29.44 13.09
C ALA A 303 16.83 29.67 12.12
N PRO A 304 15.62 30.01 12.59
CA PRO A 304 14.51 30.32 11.71
C PRO A 304 14.62 31.76 11.22
N THR A 305 14.63 31.96 9.90
CA THR A 305 14.42 33.26 9.28
C THR A 305 13.02 33.76 9.63
N ARG A 306 12.92 34.72 10.55
CA ARG A 306 11.68 35.46 10.79
C ARG A 306 11.37 36.32 9.55
N ARG A 307 10.45 35.89 8.70
CA ARG A 307 9.64 36.82 7.92
C ARG A 307 8.19 36.72 8.37
N ARG A 308 7.79 37.75 9.11
CA ARG A 308 6.43 37.99 9.58
C ARG A 308 5.68 38.65 8.42
N THR A 309 4.89 37.90 7.66
CA THR A 309 3.91 38.51 6.75
C THR A 309 2.76 39.03 7.61
N SER A 310 2.79 40.33 7.91
CA SER A 310 1.67 41.02 8.55
C SER A 310 0.58 41.29 7.52
N THR A 311 -0.54 40.60 7.63
CA THR A 311 -1.82 41.12 7.12
C THR A 311 -2.67 41.46 8.33
N LYS A 312 -2.71 42.76 8.66
CA LYS A 312 -3.75 43.34 9.50
C LYS A 312 -5.06 43.21 8.75
N ASN A 313 -6.05 42.54 9.34
CA ASN A 313 -7.47 42.87 9.25
C ASN A 313 -8.21 41.99 10.26
N GLY A 314 -8.56 42.60 11.38
CA GLY A 314 -9.37 41.99 12.42
C GLY A 314 -10.84 42.32 12.19
N HIS A 315 -11.69 41.31 12.32
CA HIS A 315 -13.05 41.48 12.82
C HIS A 315 -13.38 40.29 13.76
N PRO A 316 -14.04 40.54 14.91
CA PRO A 316 -14.28 39.52 15.91
C PRO A 316 -15.47 38.63 15.53
N ARG A 317 -15.33 37.31 15.70
CA ARG A 317 -16.45 36.35 15.64
C ARG A 317 -17.15 36.30 17.02
N PRO A 318 -18.49 36.34 17.10
CA PRO A 318 -19.17 36.01 18.33
C PRO A 318 -19.28 34.48 18.50
N SER A 319 -19.15 34.07 19.75
CA SER A 319 -19.34 32.70 20.24
C SER A 319 -20.80 32.29 20.22
N ALA A 320 -21.11 31.09 19.72
CA ALA A 320 -22.33 30.38 20.09
C ALA A 320 -22.13 28.86 19.99
N SER A 321 -22.31 28.21 21.12
CA SER A 321 -22.40 26.77 21.32
C SER A 321 -23.86 26.31 21.26
N THR A 322 -24.21 25.31 20.45
CA THR A 322 -25.19 24.26 20.82
C THR A 322 -25.18 23.09 19.82
N PRO A 323 -25.52 21.85 20.22
CA PRO A 323 -25.38 20.63 19.42
C PRO A 323 -26.71 20.10 18.86
N ARG A 324 -26.68 19.35 17.75
CA ARG A 324 -27.66 18.29 17.35
C ARG A 324 -27.19 17.65 16.04
N ARG A 325 -26.99 16.34 15.97
CA ARG A 325 -27.92 15.20 15.76
C ARG A 325 -28.33 15.03 14.28
N ALA A 326 -28.18 13.79 13.82
CA ALA A 326 -28.34 13.28 12.46
C ALA A 326 -29.70 13.52 11.80
N SER A 327 -29.70 13.64 10.47
CA SER A 327 -30.71 13.03 9.58
C SER A 327 -30.19 12.93 8.14
N ALA A 328 -30.51 11.82 7.49
CA ALA A 328 -30.31 11.56 6.07
C ALA A 328 -31.28 12.38 5.20
N ALA A 329 -30.85 12.75 3.99
CA ALA A 329 -31.67 12.89 2.78
C ALA A 329 -30.78 13.21 1.57
N SER A 330 -30.88 12.39 0.51
CA SER A 330 -30.46 12.75 -0.85
C SER A 330 -31.48 13.71 -1.47
N PRO A 331 -31.08 14.51 -2.47
CA PRO A 331 -31.79 14.43 -3.75
C PRO A 331 -30.88 14.48 -5.00
N VAL A 332 -31.53 14.14 -6.10
CA VAL A 332 -31.05 13.79 -7.44
C VAL A 332 -30.80 15.01 -8.34
N CYS A 333 -29.73 14.91 -9.14
CA CYS A 333 -29.44 15.42 -10.49
C CYS A 333 -29.85 16.84 -10.96
N GLY A 334 -28.85 17.59 -11.46
CA GLY A 334 -29.02 18.77 -12.32
C GLY A 334 -27.69 19.14 -12.99
N SER A 335 -27.65 18.99 -14.32
CA SER A 335 -26.52 19.13 -15.24
C SER A 335 -25.92 20.54 -15.38
N ALA A 336 -24.58 20.64 -15.39
CA ALA A 336 -23.81 21.56 -16.26
C ALA A 336 -22.28 21.32 -16.08
N ALA A 337 -21.59 20.89 -17.15
CA ALA A 337 -20.13 21.00 -17.27
C ALA A 337 -19.77 22.43 -17.78
N PRO A 338 -18.57 22.98 -17.51
CA PRO A 338 -17.42 22.71 -18.38
C PRO A 338 -16.05 22.79 -17.63
N PRO A 339 -14.88 22.92 -18.30
CA PRO A 339 -13.82 21.92 -18.24
C PRO A 339 -12.66 22.34 -17.34
N LYS A 340 -12.21 21.47 -16.44
CA LYS A 340 -10.88 21.58 -15.84
C LYS A 340 -10.25 20.20 -15.81
N ARG A 341 -9.10 20.10 -16.50
CA ARG A 341 -8.21 18.96 -16.51
C ARG A 341 -7.88 18.58 -15.06
N ALA A 342 -8.63 17.63 -14.52
CA ALA A 342 -8.29 16.93 -13.30
C ALA A 342 -7.36 15.79 -13.73
N VAL A 343 -6.07 15.94 -13.46
CA VAL A 343 -5.16 14.79 -13.43
C VAL A 343 -5.60 13.99 -12.21
N CYS A 344 -6.39 12.96 -12.50
CA CYS A 344 -6.98 12.06 -11.53
C CYS A 344 -5.86 11.28 -10.84
N CYS A 345 -5.83 11.24 -9.51
CA CYS A 345 -4.95 10.40 -8.69
C CYS A 345 -5.25 8.88 -8.83
N TYR A 346 -5.34 8.38 -10.06
CA TYR A 346 -5.53 6.95 -10.38
C TYR A 346 -4.25 6.30 -10.91
N CYS A 347 -3.08 6.83 -10.56
CA CYS A 347 -1.83 6.13 -10.80
C CYS A 347 -1.64 5.06 -9.71
N MET A 348 -1.92 3.81 -10.10
CA MET A 348 -1.46 2.54 -9.53
C MET A 348 -2.44 1.72 -8.68
N PRO A 349 -3.22 0.85 -9.34
CA PRO A 349 -3.75 -0.36 -8.73
C PRO A 349 -2.70 -1.48 -8.54
N TRP A 350 -1.42 -1.28 -8.92
CA TRP A 350 -0.39 -2.34 -9.00
C TRP A 350 0.03 -2.93 -7.66
N LEU A 351 -0.02 -2.15 -6.58
CA LEU A 351 0.55 -2.54 -5.29
C LEU A 351 -0.51 -2.80 -4.20
N ILE A 352 -1.79 -2.90 -4.59
CA ILE A 352 -2.90 -3.07 -3.66
C ILE A 352 -3.83 -4.19 -4.13
N THR A 353 -3.37 -5.44 -4.08
CA THR A 353 -4.23 -6.62 -4.03
C THR A 353 -3.48 -7.79 -3.44
#